data_AF-A0A6B2L6Y5-F1
#
_entry.id   AF-A0A6B2L6Y5-F1
#
_cell.length_a   1.000
_cell.length_b   1.000
_cell.length_c   1.000
_cell.angle_alpha   90.00
_cell.angle_beta   90.00
_cell.angle_gamma   90.00
#
_symmetry.space_group_name_H-M   'P 1'
#
loop_
_entity.id
_entity.type
_entity.pdbx_description
1 polymer ?
#
loop_
_entity_poly.entity_id
_entity_poly.type
_entity_poly.pdbx_seq_one_letter_code
_entity_poly.pdbx_strand_id
1 'polypeptide(L)'
;MVCVENNLTNSSFCGPCTNNEQCLEVYGNSYQCLEKDGSTTCFRKNLWPLDTRDYLTFLVLVLAGTIAAGGGLGGGGIFIPVLILLGEFTMKDSVPLSNVMVGGSSIASVLSIYRSKHPHGEKPLIDYDLAMLMQPLSLCGTVIGVVLNFMFPDWLILSLLIIVLLVTTYRTVKKGIEVFQKERKASKGTDKAPLIERKSESDSSSVKQPEQNPHLYEEEKKKSYVKQLVLLVILVILAVHSLLIGGKGESIIGVLPCTALYWGLFSLIFIIMSVFSLLIIRYLLQSEAKKTESGYNYLPGDIHWTQKNTTILSLLCFAVGILSSLLGIGGGMILSPIMLELNVLPPVVAATNSFMIVLCSL
;
A
#
# COMPACT_ATOMS: atom_id res chain seq x y z
N MET A 1 -26.37 5.98 -15.93
CA MET A 1 -27.69 5.47 -16.36
C MET A 1 -28.36 4.86 -15.16
N VAL A 2 -29.66 5.05 -15.01
CA VAL A 2 -30.46 4.42 -13.97
C VAL A 2 -31.30 3.36 -14.64
N CYS A 3 -31.31 2.16 -14.08
CA CYS A 3 -32.21 1.09 -14.48
C CYS A 3 -33.26 0.94 -13.38
N VAL A 4 -34.46 1.46 -13.63
CA VAL A 4 -35.58 1.35 -12.68
C VAL A 4 -36.55 0.29 -13.20
N GLU A 5 -36.97 -0.59 -12.30
CA GLU A 5 -37.97 -1.61 -12.58
C GLU A 5 -39.36 -1.00 -12.38
N ASN A 6 -40.13 -0.91 -13.45
CA ASN A 6 -41.46 -0.33 -13.37
C ASN A 6 -42.46 -1.42 -12.97
N ASN A 7 -42.78 -1.49 -11.67
CA ASN A 7 -43.68 -2.48 -11.08
C ASN A 7 -45.08 -2.53 -11.71
N LEU A 8 -45.51 -1.47 -12.42
CA LEU A 8 -46.80 -1.43 -13.12
C LEU A 8 -46.75 -2.10 -14.51
N THR A 9 -45.58 -2.19 -15.14
CA THR A 9 -45.42 -2.69 -16.52
C THR A 9 -44.49 -3.89 -16.63
N ASN A 10 -43.87 -4.33 -15.52
CA ASN A 10 -42.88 -5.42 -15.49
C ASN A 10 -41.76 -5.20 -16.54
N SER A 11 -41.39 -3.94 -16.75
CA SER A 11 -40.37 -3.53 -17.70
C SER A 11 -39.25 -2.76 -16.99
N SER A 12 -38.01 -3.06 -17.35
CA SER A 12 -36.83 -2.35 -16.86
C SER A 12 -36.42 -1.29 -17.88
N PHE A 13 -36.49 -0.01 -17.49
CA PHE A 13 -36.02 1.08 -18.32
C PHE A 13 -34.63 1.50 -17.85
N CYS A 14 -33.62 1.28 -18.69
CA CYS A 14 -32.26 1.75 -18.47
C CYS A 14 -32.02 3.00 -19.31
N GLY A 15 -31.89 4.15 -18.66
CA GLY A 15 -31.76 5.43 -19.36
C GLY A 15 -31.13 6.55 -18.52
N PRO A 16 -31.12 7.78 -19.07
CA PRO A 16 -30.79 8.98 -18.31
C PRO A 16 -31.84 9.21 -17.20
N CYS A 17 -31.42 9.77 -16.06
CA CYS A 17 -32.34 10.03 -14.95
C CYS A 17 -33.30 11.17 -15.32
N THR A 18 -34.55 11.09 -14.90
CA THR A 18 -35.54 12.18 -15.08
C THR A 18 -35.86 12.87 -13.76
N ASN A 19 -35.91 12.11 -12.66
CA ASN A 19 -36.25 12.62 -11.33
C ASN A 19 -35.21 12.19 -10.28
N ASN A 20 -35.10 12.96 -9.19
CA ASN A 20 -34.22 12.63 -8.06
C ASN A 20 -34.60 11.32 -7.35
N GLU A 21 -35.89 10.96 -7.33
CA GLU A 21 -36.36 9.72 -6.70
C GLU A 21 -35.75 8.46 -7.32
N GLN A 22 -35.51 8.47 -8.64
CA GLN A 22 -34.87 7.34 -9.34
C GLN A 22 -33.41 7.16 -8.90
N CYS A 23 -32.71 8.26 -8.61
CA CYS A 23 -31.35 8.20 -8.06
C CYS A 23 -31.36 7.76 -6.60
N LEU A 24 -32.38 8.18 -5.84
CA LEU A 24 -32.54 7.89 -4.42
C LEU A 24 -32.82 6.41 -4.15
N GLU A 25 -33.64 5.78 -4.99
CA GLU A 25 -33.97 4.35 -4.88
C GLU A 25 -32.78 3.44 -5.18
N VAL A 26 -31.91 3.83 -6.13
CA VAL A 26 -30.78 3.01 -6.59
C VAL A 26 -29.48 3.29 -5.84
N TYR A 27 -29.20 4.56 -5.51
CA TYR A 27 -27.91 5.01 -4.97
C TYR A 27 -28.02 5.65 -3.58
N GLY A 28 -29.22 5.89 -3.06
CA GLY A 28 -29.46 6.49 -1.74
C GLY A 28 -29.64 8.01 -1.76
N ASN A 29 -29.89 8.59 -0.58
CA ASN A 29 -30.24 10.00 -0.39
C ASN A 29 -29.17 11.00 -0.87
N SER A 30 -27.94 10.52 -1.02
CA SER A 30 -26.79 11.36 -1.37
C SER A 30 -26.68 11.65 -2.88
N TYR A 31 -27.55 11.10 -3.73
CA TYR A 31 -27.49 11.26 -5.20
C TYR A 31 -28.67 12.07 -5.74
N GLN A 32 -28.36 12.98 -6.66
CA GLN A 32 -29.31 13.85 -7.33
C GLN A 32 -29.19 13.69 -8.84
N CYS A 33 -30.29 13.83 -9.55
CA CYS A 33 -30.29 13.84 -11.01
C CYS A 33 -29.83 15.22 -11.49
N LEU A 34 -28.65 15.29 -12.10
CA LEU A 34 -28.09 16.53 -12.63
C LEU A 34 -27.75 16.37 -14.11
N GLU A 35 -28.01 17.44 -14.86
CA GLU A 35 -27.65 17.52 -16.28
C GLU A 35 -26.21 18.01 -16.42
N LYS A 36 -25.36 17.21 -17.06
CA LYS A 36 -23.98 17.59 -17.34
C LYS A 36 -23.61 17.13 -18.75
N ASP A 37 -23.07 18.06 -19.54
CA ASP A 37 -22.67 17.84 -20.94
C ASP A 37 -23.78 17.23 -21.83
N GLY A 38 -25.03 17.68 -21.65
CA GLY A 38 -26.19 17.24 -22.46
C GLY A 38 -26.75 15.86 -22.11
N SER A 39 -26.33 15.25 -21.00
CA SER A 39 -26.89 14.01 -20.48
C SER A 39 -27.28 14.14 -19.00
N THR A 40 -28.47 13.66 -18.62
CA THR A 40 -28.92 13.62 -17.22
C THR A 40 -28.49 12.31 -16.57
N THR A 41 -27.57 12.41 -15.61
CA THR A 41 -27.08 11.25 -14.85
C THR A 41 -27.13 11.53 -13.35
N CYS A 42 -27.29 10.47 -12.55
CA CYS A 42 -27.22 10.59 -11.10
C CYS A 42 -25.81 10.95 -10.68
N PHE A 43 -25.66 12.11 -10.05
CA PHE A 43 -24.42 12.56 -9.45
C PHE A 43 -24.61 12.69 -7.95
N ARG A 44 -23.56 12.37 -7.20
CA ARG A 44 -23.54 12.62 -5.76
C ARG A 44 -23.65 14.13 -5.51
N LYS A 45 -24.38 14.52 -4.46
CA LYS A 45 -24.46 15.91 -4.01
C LYS A 45 -23.06 16.51 -3.84
N ASN A 46 -22.95 17.83 -4.05
CA ASN A 46 -21.71 18.55 -3.77
C ASN A 46 -21.32 18.39 -2.29
N LEU A 47 -20.01 18.49 -2.00
CA LEU A 47 -19.47 18.30 -0.65
C LEU A 47 -20.08 19.27 0.39
N TRP A 48 -20.55 20.42 -0.08
CA TRP A 48 -21.27 21.40 0.72
C TRP A 48 -22.74 21.48 0.29
N PRO A 49 -23.70 21.53 1.23
CA PRO A 49 -23.56 21.49 2.69
C PRO A 49 -23.31 20.07 3.26
N LEU A 50 -22.51 19.99 4.33
CA LEU A 50 -22.19 18.73 5.01
C LEU A 50 -23.36 18.29 5.89
N ASP A 51 -23.84 17.06 5.69
CA ASP A 51 -24.87 16.46 6.53
C ASP A 51 -24.26 15.80 7.78
N THR A 52 -25.10 15.49 8.77
CA THR A 52 -24.69 14.76 9.98
C THR A 52 -24.01 13.42 9.68
N ARG A 53 -24.45 12.73 8.62
CA ARG A 53 -23.81 11.49 8.13
C ARG A 53 -22.41 11.72 7.59
N ASP A 54 -22.15 12.84 6.92
CA ASP A 54 -20.82 13.17 6.40
C ASP A 54 -19.84 13.44 7.55
N TYR A 55 -20.27 14.18 8.59
CA TYR A 55 -19.47 14.40 9.80
C TYR A 55 -19.18 13.10 10.56
N LEU A 56 -20.19 12.23 10.71
CA LEU A 56 -20.03 10.92 11.35
C LEU A 56 -19.03 10.05 10.57
N THR A 57 -19.18 10.00 9.25
CA THR A 57 -18.28 9.25 8.37
C THR A 57 -16.84 9.76 8.52
N PHE A 58 -16.64 11.08 8.49
CA PHE A 58 -15.32 11.68 8.69
C PHE A 58 -14.72 11.31 10.06
N LEU A 59 -15.49 11.40 11.14
CA LEU A 59 -15.04 11.04 12.48
C LEU A 59 -14.58 9.58 12.56
N VAL A 60 -15.40 8.65 12.04
CA VAL A 60 -15.08 7.22 12.03
C VAL A 60 -13.83 6.93 11.21
N LEU A 61 -13.69 7.59 10.04
CA LEU A 61 -12.51 7.44 9.19
C LEU A 61 -11.23 7.96 9.86
N VAL A 62 -11.30 9.08 10.58
CA VAL A 62 -10.16 9.61 11.35
C VAL A 62 -9.77 8.63 12.46
N LEU A 63 -10.74 8.14 13.25
CA LEU A 63 -10.47 7.17 14.31
C LEU A 63 -9.88 5.86 13.75
N ALA A 64 -10.48 5.30 12.70
CA ALA A 64 -9.98 4.11 12.02
C ALA A 64 -8.54 4.33 11.49
N GLY A 65 -8.28 5.49 10.90
CA GLY A 65 -6.95 5.85 10.38
C GLY A 65 -5.90 5.95 11.47
N THR A 66 -6.21 6.57 12.61
CA THR A 66 -5.28 6.67 13.75
C THR A 66 -4.92 5.31 14.34
N ILE A 67 -5.90 4.41 14.49
CA ILE A 67 -5.68 3.04 14.98
C ILE A 67 -4.83 2.25 13.96
N ALA A 68 -5.13 2.37 12.67
CA ALA A 68 -4.41 1.68 11.62
C ALA A 68 -2.97 2.19 11.43
N ALA A 69 -2.73 3.48 11.64
CA ALA A 69 -1.40 4.07 11.58
C ALA A 69 -0.48 3.49 12.67
N GLY A 70 -1.01 3.27 13.88
CA GLY A 70 -0.26 2.59 14.95
C GLY A 70 0.16 1.17 14.60
N GLY A 71 -0.59 0.48 13.72
CA GLY A 71 -0.24 -0.85 13.22
C GLY A 71 0.67 -0.89 12.00
N GLY A 72 0.98 0.26 11.37
CA GLY A 72 1.80 0.32 10.15
C GLY A 72 1.16 -0.33 8.91
N LEU A 73 -0.16 -0.53 8.91
CA LEU A 73 -0.92 -1.22 7.85
C LEU A 73 -1.58 -0.27 6.84
N GLY A 74 -1.63 1.04 7.13
CA GLY A 74 -2.19 2.06 6.23
C GLY A 74 -3.72 2.16 6.17
N GLY A 75 -4.47 1.32 6.89
CA GLY A 75 -5.93 1.50 7.14
C GLY A 75 -6.90 1.23 5.99
N GLY A 76 -6.39 0.93 4.78
CA GLY A 76 -7.23 0.81 3.58
C GLY A 76 -8.30 -0.27 3.64
N GLY A 77 -8.06 -1.36 4.38
CA GLY A 77 -9.07 -2.40 4.59
C GLY A 77 -10.31 -1.97 5.36
N ILE A 78 -10.26 -0.86 6.11
CA ILE A 78 -11.38 -0.32 6.89
C ILE A 78 -12.02 0.87 6.18
N PHE A 79 -11.23 1.70 5.49
CA PHE A 79 -11.74 2.90 4.83
C PHE A 79 -12.81 2.59 3.79
N ILE A 80 -12.64 1.56 2.98
CA ILE A 80 -13.59 1.22 1.92
C ILE A 80 -14.95 0.77 2.48
N PRO A 81 -15.02 -0.22 3.40
CA PRO A 81 -16.28 -0.57 4.04
C PRO A 81 -16.97 0.62 4.70
N VAL A 82 -16.23 1.52 5.35
CA VAL A 82 -16.79 2.71 6.00
C VAL A 82 -17.35 3.71 4.97
N LEU A 83 -16.62 3.95 3.87
CA LEU A 83 -17.07 4.83 2.79
C LEU A 83 -18.35 4.31 2.13
N ILE A 84 -18.49 3.00 1.93
CA ILE A 84 -19.68 2.41 1.33
C ILE A 84 -20.85 2.43 2.31
N LEU A 85 -20.66 1.96 3.55
CA LEU A 85 -21.75 1.76 4.51
C LEU A 85 -22.24 3.05 5.16
N LEU A 86 -21.35 3.97 5.50
CA LEU A 86 -21.71 5.24 6.14
C LEU A 86 -21.78 6.40 5.15
N GLY A 87 -20.86 6.42 4.17
CA GLY A 87 -20.76 7.50 3.20
C GLY A 87 -21.61 7.32 1.94
N GLU A 88 -22.24 6.15 1.75
CA GLU A 88 -23.02 5.79 0.55
C GLU A 88 -22.24 6.02 -0.76
N PHE A 89 -20.91 5.86 -0.72
CA PHE A 89 -20.08 5.96 -1.91
C PHE A 89 -20.14 4.67 -2.73
N THR A 90 -20.13 4.79 -4.05
CA THR A 90 -19.93 3.64 -4.94
C THR A 90 -18.52 3.04 -4.74
N MET A 91 -18.33 1.78 -5.13
CA MET A 91 -17.01 1.14 -5.07
C MET A 91 -15.97 1.90 -5.90
N LYS A 92 -16.37 2.37 -7.09
CA LYS A 92 -15.50 3.07 -8.03
C LYS A 92 -15.06 4.45 -7.54
N ASP A 93 -15.87 5.09 -6.69
CA ASP A 93 -15.49 6.35 -6.03
C ASP A 93 -14.70 6.11 -4.74
N SER A 94 -15.04 5.05 -4.00
CA SER A 94 -14.42 4.72 -2.71
C SER A 94 -12.96 4.26 -2.86
N VAL A 95 -12.61 3.53 -3.90
CA VAL A 95 -11.25 3.00 -4.12
C VAL A 95 -10.22 4.14 -4.28
N PRO A 96 -10.40 5.13 -5.17
CA PRO A 96 -9.50 6.28 -5.25
C PRO A 96 -9.44 7.11 -3.96
N LEU A 97 -10.58 7.33 -3.29
CA LEU A 97 -10.63 8.06 -2.02
C LEU A 97 -9.82 7.34 -0.93
N SER A 98 -9.98 6.03 -0.81
CA SER A 98 -9.20 5.20 0.12
C SER A 98 -7.71 5.31 -0.16
N ASN A 99 -7.27 5.22 -1.42
CA ASN A 99 -5.84 5.32 -1.76
C ASN A 99 -5.21 6.65 -1.31
N VAL A 100 -5.94 7.77 -1.44
CA VAL A 100 -5.50 9.09 -0.94
C VAL A 100 -5.40 9.10 0.60
N MET A 101 -6.39 8.53 1.28
CA MET A 101 -6.39 8.44 2.75
C MET A 101 -5.27 7.55 3.29
N VAL A 102 -5.08 6.38 2.67
CA VAL A 102 -3.99 5.43 2.96
C VAL A 102 -2.64 6.11 2.74
N GLY A 103 -2.46 6.83 1.63
CA GLY A 103 -1.26 7.61 1.34
C GLY A 103 -0.99 8.68 2.40
N GLY A 104 -1.99 9.49 2.74
CA GLY A 104 -1.87 10.53 3.77
C GLY A 104 -1.48 9.98 5.15
N SER A 105 -2.11 8.88 5.58
CA SER A 105 -1.77 8.22 6.84
C SER A 105 -0.35 7.67 6.85
N SER A 106 0.10 7.13 5.71
CA SER A 106 1.44 6.54 5.58
C SER A 106 2.53 7.60 5.55
N ILE A 107 2.27 8.78 4.97
CA ILE A 107 3.18 9.93 5.06
C ILE A 107 3.40 10.32 6.54
N ALA A 108 2.32 10.42 7.31
CA ALA A 108 2.42 10.72 8.74
C ALA A 108 3.21 9.64 9.51
N SER A 109 2.96 8.36 9.22
CA SER A 109 3.72 7.25 9.81
C SER A 109 5.20 7.30 9.45
N VAL A 110 5.55 7.51 8.17
CA VAL A 110 6.95 7.62 7.72
C VAL A 110 7.65 8.81 8.38
N LEU A 111 7.00 9.97 8.48
CA LEU A 111 7.58 11.14 9.17
C LEU A 111 7.91 10.85 10.64
N SER A 112 7.05 10.11 11.34
CA SER A 112 7.30 9.71 12.74
C SER A 112 8.42 8.66 12.87
N ILE A 113 8.54 7.75 11.90
CA ILE A 113 9.50 6.64 11.91
C ILE A 113 10.85 7.02 11.28
N TYR A 114 10.94 8.10 10.51
CA TYR A 114 12.13 8.48 9.76
C TYR A 114 13.39 8.65 10.64
N ARG A 115 13.20 9.09 11.90
CA ARG A 115 14.28 9.25 12.88
C ARG A 115 14.53 8.01 13.75
N SER A 116 13.74 6.95 13.57
CA SER A 116 13.84 5.72 14.36
C SER A 116 14.96 4.81 13.81
N LYS A 117 15.75 4.27 14.74
CA LYS A 117 16.82 3.29 14.45
C LYS A 117 16.30 1.86 14.61
N HIS A 118 17.00 0.93 13.99
CA HIS A 118 16.74 -0.50 14.11
C HIS A 118 16.92 -1.00 15.56
N PRO A 119 16.11 -1.95 16.05
CA PRO A 119 16.14 -2.38 17.46
C PRO A 119 17.49 -2.99 17.89
N HIS A 120 18.19 -3.66 16.97
CA HIS A 120 19.41 -4.41 17.25
C HIS A 120 20.69 -3.79 16.66
N GLY A 121 20.64 -2.57 16.10
CA GLY A 121 21.82 -1.91 15.53
C GLY A 121 21.57 -0.48 15.06
N GLU A 122 22.62 0.29 14.77
CA GLU A 122 22.52 1.70 14.35
C GLU A 122 22.06 1.94 12.89
N LYS A 123 21.28 1.02 12.32
CA LYS A 123 20.83 1.07 10.92
C LYS A 123 19.43 1.67 10.87
N PRO A 124 18.98 2.24 9.74
CA PRO A 124 17.61 2.75 9.64
C PRO A 124 16.61 1.62 9.89
N LEU A 125 15.44 1.97 10.46
CA LEU A 125 14.38 0.99 10.70
C LEU A 125 13.72 0.49 9.40
N ILE A 126 13.74 1.32 8.35
CA ILE A 126 13.22 1.00 7.02
C ILE A 126 14.24 0.14 6.27
N ASP A 127 13.80 -1.02 5.78
CA ASP A 127 14.61 -1.86 4.91
C ASP A 127 14.43 -1.43 3.44
N TYR A 128 15.41 -0.67 2.95
CA TYR A 128 15.42 -0.16 1.58
C TYR A 128 15.71 -1.24 0.53
N ASP A 129 16.30 -2.38 0.89
CA ASP A 129 16.55 -3.48 -0.07
C ASP A 129 15.23 -4.19 -0.41
N LEU A 130 14.40 -4.43 0.60
CA LEU A 130 13.02 -4.89 0.41
C LEU A 130 12.21 -3.89 -0.42
N ALA A 131 12.24 -2.61 -0.06
CA ALA A 131 11.49 -1.58 -0.78
C ALA A 131 11.90 -1.52 -2.26
N MET A 132 13.21 -1.50 -2.56
CA MET A 132 13.72 -1.50 -3.94
C MET A 132 13.25 -2.72 -4.74
N LEU A 133 13.24 -3.90 -4.13
CA LEU A 133 12.81 -5.12 -4.82
C LEU A 133 11.32 -5.12 -5.12
N MET A 134 10.51 -4.71 -4.15
CA MET A 134 9.06 -4.89 -4.18
C MET A 134 8.35 -3.75 -4.95
N GLN A 135 8.92 -2.56 -4.96
CA GLN A 135 8.29 -1.35 -5.52
C GLN A 135 8.02 -1.44 -7.04
N PRO A 136 8.98 -1.74 -7.93
CA PRO A 136 8.78 -1.62 -9.39
C PRO A 136 7.69 -2.55 -9.94
N LEU A 137 7.67 -3.81 -9.49
CA LEU A 137 6.66 -4.77 -9.94
C LEU A 137 5.29 -4.51 -9.31
N SER A 138 5.26 -4.03 -8.07
CA SER A 138 4.00 -3.58 -7.46
C SER A 138 3.39 -2.46 -8.30
N LEU A 139 4.18 -1.47 -8.73
CA LEU A 139 3.73 -0.37 -9.58
C LEU A 139 3.19 -0.85 -10.93
N CYS A 140 3.87 -1.76 -11.63
CA CYS A 140 3.31 -2.41 -12.82
C CYS A 140 1.94 -3.06 -12.56
N GLY A 141 1.82 -3.77 -11.43
CA GLY A 141 0.58 -4.39 -11.02
C GLY A 141 -0.52 -3.36 -10.76
N THR A 142 -0.19 -2.22 -10.13
CA THR A 142 -1.17 -1.18 -9.81
C THR A 142 -1.81 -0.60 -11.07
N VAL A 143 -1.02 -0.32 -12.11
CA VAL A 143 -1.53 0.19 -13.41
C VAL A 143 -2.57 -0.76 -14.00
N ILE A 144 -2.29 -2.06 -14.00
CA ILE A 144 -3.25 -3.08 -14.46
C ILE A 144 -4.47 -3.13 -13.54
N GLY A 145 -4.28 -3.07 -12.22
CA GLY A 145 -5.36 -3.08 -11.23
C GLY A 145 -6.32 -1.90 -11.38
N VAL A 146 -5.83 -0.69 -11.67
CA VAL A 146 -6.68 0.48 -11.97
C VAL A 146 -7.55 0.21 -13.21
N VAL A 147 -6.96 -0.29 -14.29
CA VAL A 147 -7.72 -0.60 -15.52
C VAL A 147 -8.79 -1.65 -15.24
N LEU A 148 -8.45 -2.71 -14.51
CA LEU A 148 -9.41 -3.75 -14.09
C LEU A 148 -10.52 -3.20 -13.19
N ASN A 149 -10.24 -2.22 -12.32
CA ASN A 149 -11.24 -1.59 -11.47
C ASN A 149 -12.32 -0.86 -12.30
N PHE A 150 -11.93 -0.21 -13.40
CA PHE A 150 -12.89 0.40 -14.32
C PHE A 150 -13.68 -0.62 -15.14
N MET A 151 -13.02 -1.72 -15.55
CA MET A 151 -13.61 -2.77 -16.40
C MET A 151 -14.57 -3.69 -15.64
N PHE A 152 -14.29 -4.02 -14.38
CA PHE A 152 -15.09 -4.96 -13.61
C PHE A 152 -16.35 -4.31 -13.01
N PRO A 153 -17.43 -5.10 -12.83
CA PRO A 153 -18.64 -4.64 -12.15
C PRO A 153 -18.42 -4.55 -10.64
N ASP A 154 -19.12 -3.62 -9.99
CA ASP A 154 -18.94 -3.28 -8.57
C ASP A 154 -19.11 -4.47 -7.62
N TRP A 155 -20.09 -5.34 -7.89
CA TRP A 155 -20.35 -6.54 -7.08
C TRP A 155 -19.17 -7.51 -7.07
N LEU A 156 -18.44 -7.61 -8.18
CA LEU A 156 -17.28 -8.50 -8.29
C LEU A 156 -16.13 -7.95 -7.45
N ILE A 157 -15.85 -6.65 -7.56
CA ILE A 157 -14.81 -5.97 -6.77
C ILE A 157 -15.14 -6.07 -5.28
N LEU A 158 -16.41 -5.85 -4.90
CA LEU A 158 -16.87 -5.99 -3.52
C LEU A 158 -16.71 -7.43 -3.01
N SER A 159 -17.09 -8.44 -3.80
CA SER A 159 -16.93 -9.84 -3.42
C SER A 159 -15.45 -10.20 -3.21
N LEU A 160 -14.57 -9.73 -4.10
CA LEU A 160 -13.13 -9.96 -4.02
C LEU A 160 -12.54 -9.24 -2.80
N LEU A 161 -12.99 -8.02 -2.52
CA LEU A 161 -12.59 -7.27 -1.32
C LEU A 161 -12.92 -8.05 -0.05
N ILE A 162 -14.16 -8.56 0.07
CA ILE A 162 -14.59 -9.35 1.24
C ILE A 162 -13.73 -10.60 1.40
N ILE A 163 -13.50 -11.35 0.31
CA ILE A 163 -12.67 -12.57 0.33
C ILE A 163 -11.24 -12.24 0.77
N VAL A 164 -10.63 -11.21 0.20
CA VAL A 164 -9.27 -10.80 0.54
C VAL A 164 -9.21 -10.38 2.01
N LEU A 165 -10.13 -9.54 2.48
CA LEU A 165 -10.17 -9.11 3.88
C LEU A 165 -10.33 -10.29 4.86
N LEU A 166 -11.17 -11.28 4.53
CA LEU A 166 -11.32 -12.49 5.35
C LEU A 166 -10.02 -13.30 5.39
N VAL A 167 -9.40 -13.55 4.24
CA VAL A 167 -8.15 -14.32 4.16
C VAL A 167 -6.99 -13.60 4.85
N THR A 168 -6.84 -12.29 4.64
CA THR A 168 -5.78 -11.49 5.29
C THR A 168 -6.01 -11.42 6.79
N THR A 169 -7.25 -11.26 7.24
CA THR A 169 -7.57 -11.25 8.68
C THR A 169 -7.22 -12.59 9.31
N TYR A 170 -7.65 -13.70 8.71
CA TYR A 170 -7.32 -15.03 9.20
C TYR A 170 -5.80 -15.26 9.29
N ARG A 171 -5.05 -14.94 8.21
CA ARG A 171 -3.59 -15.09 8.18
C ARG A 171 -2.91 -14.20 9.23
N THR A 172 -3.33 -12.95 9.35
CA THR A 172 -2.75 -11.98 10.29
C THR A 172 -3.02 -12.39 11.74
N VAL A 173 -4.24 -12.80 12.08
CA VAL A 173 -4.58 -13.27 13.44
C VAL A 173 -3.79 -14.52 13.79
N LYS A 174 -3.73 -15.52 12.90
CA LYS A 174 -2.97 -16.74 13.14
C LYS A 174 -1.49 -16.43 13.40
N LYS A 175 -0.87 -15.59 12.55
CA LYS A 175 0.53 -15.19 12.69
C LYS A 175 0.76 -14.33 13.93
N GLY A 176 -0.16 -13.42 14.25
CA GLY A 176 -0.12 -12.62 15.48
C GLY A 176 -0.12 -13.49 16.72
N ILE A 177 -0.97 -14.53 16.77
CA ILE A 177 -1.00 -15.51 17.87
C ILE A 177 0.32 -16.29 17.94
N GLU A 178 0.86 -16.75 16.81
CA GLU A 178 2.16 -17.45 16.75
C GLU A 178 3.30 -16.59 17.32
N VAL A 179 3.37 -15.31 16.92
CA VAL A 179 4.38 -14.36 17.41
C VAL A 179 4.19 -14.06 18.89
N PHE A 180 2.96 -13.78 19.33
CA PHE A 180 2.64 -13.51 20.73
C PHE A 180 3.01 -14.68 21.65
N GLN A 181 2.78 -15.93 21.20
CA GLN A 181 3.19 -17.11 21.95
C GLN A 181 4.71 -17.24 22.05
N LYS A 182 5.46 -16.90 20.99
CA LYS A 182 6.93 -16.89 21.01
C LYS A 182 7.45 -15.83 21.99
N GLU A 183 6.90 -14.62 21.95
CA GLU A 183 7.24 -13.54 22.89
C GLU A 183 6.97 -13.96 24.34
N ARG A 184 5.80 -14.54 24.64
CA ARG A 184 5.48 -15.01 26.00
C ARG A 184 6.40 -16.13 26.50
N LYS A 185 6.84 -17.03 25.62
CA LYS A 185 7.80 -18.09 25.98
C LYS A 185 9.19 -17.52 26.24
N ALA A 186 9.63 -16.56 25.43
CA ALA A 186 10.87 -15.85 25.66
C ALA A 186 10.85 -15.05 26.97
N SER A 187 9.75 -14.34 27.27
CA SER A 187 9.62 -13.57 28.52
C SER A 187 9.55 -14.46 29.77
N LYS A 188 8.92 -15.64 29.71
CA LYS A 188 8.90 -16.59 30.85
C LYS A 188 10.26 -17.26 31.13
N GLY A 189 11.19 -17.24 30.16
CA GLY A 189 12.56 -17.71 30.36
C GLY A 189 13.51 -16.65 30.93
N THR A 190 13.06 -15.39 31.06
CA THR A 190 13.86 -14.25 31.50
C THR A 190 13.08 -13.45 32.56
N ASP A 191 12.57 -14.13 33.58
CA ASP A 191 12.21 -13.46 34.83
C ASP A 191 13.51 -13.11 35.58
N LYS A 192 14.09 -11.95 35.23
CA LYS A 192 14.44 -10.85 36.14
C LYS A 192 14.76 -9.59 35.30
N ALA A 193 14.01 -8.53 35.60
CA ALA A 193 14.10 -7.12 35.17
C ALA A 193 13.30 -6.69 33.90
N PRO A 194 12.45 -5.65 34.01
CA PRO A 194 11.74 -5.06 32.87
C PRO A 194 12.70 -4.22 32.04
N LEU A 195 12.70 -4.38 30.71
CA LEU A 195 13.50 -3.59 29.77
C LEU A 195 12.91 -2.19 29.55
N ILE A 196 12.88 -1.38 30.61
CA ILE A 196 12.88 0.09 30.51
C ILE A 196 14.00 0.57 31.43
N GLU A 197 15.24 0.54 30.97
CA GLU A 197 16.33 1.27 31.64
C GLU A 197 16.86 2.38 30.74
N ARG A 198 16.54 3.61 31.15
CA ARG A 198 17.26 4.84 30.80
C ARG A 198 18.08 5.24 32.04
N LYS A 199 19.42 5.19 31.91
CA LYS A 199 20.50 5.84 32.71
C LYS A 199 20.52 5.52 34.23
N SER A 200 21.64 5.14 34.88
CA SER A 200 22.92 5.86 34.98
C SER A 200 23.99 4.98 35.65
N GLU A 201 25.24 5.10 35.20
CA GLU A 201 26.53 4.91 35.88
C GLU A 201 26.98 3.58 36.56
N SER A 202 28.18 3.16 36.12
CA SER A 202 29.24 2.38 36.79
C SER A 202 28.90 1.00 37.35
N ASP A 203 29.18 -0.07 36.59
CA ASP A 203 30.45 -0.82 36.78
C ASP A 203 30.65 -1.92 35.73
N SER A 204 31.85 -1.87 35.14
CA SER A 204 32.59 -2.92 34.43
C SER A 204 31.99 -4.33 34.33
N SER A 205 31.26 -4.61 33.25
CA SER A 205 31.31 -5.93 32.58
C SER A 205 30.76 -5.81 31.16
N SER A 206 31.69 -5.70 30.22
CA SER A 206 31.45 -5.67 28.78
C SER A 206 30.71 -6.93 28.31
N VAL A 207 29.40 -6.84 28.16
CA VAL A 207 28.67 -7.73 27.24
C VAL A 207 29.17 -7.37 25.84
N LYS A 208 30.06 -8.21 25.31
CA LYS A 208 30.66 -8.02 23.98
C LYS A 208 29.56 -7.90 22.93
N GLN A 209 29.42 -6.70 22.37
CA GLN A 209 28.82 -6.52 21.05
C GLN A 209 29.58 -7.44 20.08
N PRO A 210 28.91 -8.17 19.18
CA PRO A 210 29.63 -8.95 18.18
C PRO A 210 30.49 -7.98 17.37
N GLU A 211 31.80 -8.23 17.33
CA GLU A 211 32.78 -7.40 16.62
C GLU A 211 32.32 -7.21 15.16
N GLN A 212 31.86 -5.99 14.90
CA GLN A 212 31.32 -5.56 13.62
C GLN A 212 32.47 -4.90 12.88
N ASN A 213 32.80 -5.33 11.65
CA ASN A 213 33.74 -4.60 10.81
C ASN A 213 33.19 -3.17 10.59
N PRO A 214 33.73 -2.13 11.26
CA PRO A 214 33.08 -0.80 11.30
C PRO A 214 32.99 -0.18 9.90
N HIS A 215 33.94 -0.53 9.04
CA HIS A 215 34.04 -0.04 7.67
C HIS A 215 32.91 -0.53 6.76
N LEU A 216 32.48 -1.79 6.87
CA LEU A 216 31.42 -2.35 6.03
C LEU A 216 30.04 -1.81 6.42
N TYR A 217 29.88 -1.48 7.70
CA TYR A 217 28.65 -0.93 8.25
C TYR A 217 28.43 0.55 7.91
N GLU A 218 29.47 1.38 8.05
CA GLU A 218 29.48 2.77 7.58
C GLU A 218 29.18 2.87 6.08
N GLU A 219 29.69 1.92 5.29
CA GLU A 219 29.38 1.82 3.86
C GLU A 219 27.90 1.51 3.58
N GLU A 220 27.25 0.61 4.33
CA GLU A 220 25.82 0.34 4.17
C GLU A 220 24.97 1.58 4.50
N LYS A 221 25.37 2.35 5.51
CA LYS A 221 24.70 3.59 5.88
C LYS A 221 24.81 4.66 4.78
N LYS A 222 25.99 4.82 4.16
CA LYS A 222 26.16 5.70 2.98
C LYS A 222 25.36 5.20 1.78
N LYS A 223 25.34 3.89 1.54
CA LYS A 223 24.57 3.26 0.45
C LYS A 223 23.06 3.41 0.66
N SER A 224 22.57 3.61 1.88
CA SER A 224 21.14 3.86 2.15
C SER A 224 20.58 5.08 1.40
N TYR A 225 21.34 6.18 1.29
CA TYR A 225 20.91 7.35 0.51
C TYR A 225 20.83 7.06 -0.99
N VAL A 226 21.73 6.24 -1.53
CA VAL A 226 21.68 5.82 -2.93
C VAL A 226 20.43 4.99 -3.20
N LYS A 227 20.08 4.07 -2.29
CA LYS A 227 18.85 3.27 -2.40
C LYS A 227 17.58 4.14 -2.39
N GLN A 228 17.52 5.14 -1.51
CA GLN A 228 16.44 6.12 -1.48
C GLN A 228 16.37 6.94 -2.78
N LEU A 229 17.51 7.36 -3.31
CA LEU A 229 17.57 8.09 -4.58
C LEU A 229 17.02 7.25 -5.74
N VAL A 230 17.37 5.96 -5.81
CA VAL A 230 16.84 5.05 -6.85
C VAL A 230 15.31 4.95 -6.77
N LEU A 231 14.76 4.79 -5.56
CA LEU A 231 13.31 4.76 -5.35
C LEU A 231 12.63 6.08 -5.73
N LEU A 232 13.25 7.22 -5.40
CA LEU A 232 12.76 8.54 -5.80
C LEU A 232 12.81 8.73 -7.32
N VAL A 233 13.86 8.25 -7.99
CA VAL A 233 13.96 8.27 -9.46
C VAL A 233 12.83 7.44 -10.09
N ILE A 234 12.56 6.24 -9.56
CA ILE A 234 11.44 5.40 -10.02
C ILE A 234 10.10 6.15 -9.87
N LEU A 235 9.89 6.83 -8.73
CA LEU A 235 8.69 7.63 -8.49
C LEU A 235 8.58 8.82 -9.45
N VAL A 236 9.66 9.56 -9.68
CA VAL A 236 9.66 10.70 -10.62
C VAL A 236 9.38 10.22 -12.04
N ILE A 237 9.97 9.10 -12.46
CA ILE A 237 9.68 8.48 -13.76
C ILE A 237 8.20 8.15 -13.89
N LEU A 238 7.59 7.58 -12.86
CA LEU A 238 6.15 7.31 -12.85
C LEU A 238 5.30 8.58 -12.88
N ALA A 239 5.62 9.56 -12.05
CA ALA A 239 4.88 10.82 -12.00
C ALA A 239 4.92 11.53 -13.36
N VAL A 240 6.11 11.63 -13.97
CA VAL A 240 6.27 12.15 -15.33
C VAL A 240 5.46 11.32 -16.32
N HIS A 241 5.56 9.99 -16.26
CA HIS A 241 4.81 9.12 -17.16
C HIS A 241 3.28 9.31 -17.06
N SER A 242 2.74 9.39 -15.84
CA SER A 242 1.33 9.65 -15.56
C SER A 242 0.89 11.02 -16.07
N LEU A 243 1.74 12.05 -15.94
CA LEU A 243 1.48 13.38 -16.49
C LEU A 243 1.50 13.41 -18.03
N LEU A 244 2.36 12.59 -18.67
CA LEU A 244 2.45 12.50 -20.13
C LEU A 244 1.20 11.83 -20.73
N ILE A 245 0.70 10.76 -20.12
CA ILE A 245 -0.51 10.07 -20.58
C ILE A 245 -1.77 10.91 -20.31
N GLY A 246 -1.81 11.62 -19.18
CA GLY A 246 -3.00 12.35 -18.72
C GLY A 246 -4.03 11.41 -18.09
N GLY A 247 -4.62 11.86 -16.98
CA GLY A 247 -5.67 11.13 -16.28
C GLY A 247 -7.07 11.51 -16.79
N LYS A 248 -7.95 11.92 -15.87
CA LYS A 248 -9.24 12.55 -16.21
C LYS A 248 -9.11 14.01 -16.70
N GLY A 249 -7.91 14.60 -16.62
CA GLY A 249 -7.62 15.94 -17.11
C GLY A 249 -6.91 15.91 -18.46
N GLU A 250 -6.65 17.09 -19.03
CA GLU A 250 -5.93 17.20 -20.30
C GLU A 250 -4.48 16.70 -20.15
N SER A 251 -4.07 15.78 -21.03
CA SER A 251 -2.69 15.33 -21.12
C SER A 251 -1.80 16.48 -21.60
N ILE A 252 -0.58 16.61 -21.05
CA ILE A 252 0.36 17.67 -21.48
C ILE A 252 0.68 17.56 -22.99
N ILE A 253 0.68 16.34 -23.52
CA ILE A 253 0.95 16.06 -24.94
C ILE A 253 -0.35 16.05 -25.78
N GLY A 254 -1.53 16.15 -25.15
CA GLY A 254 -2.82 16.07 -25.85
C GLY A 254 -3.05 14.71 -26.53
N VAL A 255 -2.62 13.62 -25.89
CA VAL A 255 -2.73 12.27 -26.47
C VAL A 255 -4.18 11.81 -26.40
N LEU A 256 -4.79 11.53 -27.55
CA LEU A 256 -6.13 10.96 -27.58
C LEU A 256 -6.11 9.50 -27.08
N PRO A 257 -7.13 9.09 -26.31
CA PRO A 257 -7.29 7.70 -25.91
C PRO A 257 -7.38 6.78 -27.13
N CYS A 258 -6.85 5.56 -27.01
CA CYS A 258 -6.83 4.53 -28.05
C CYS A 258 -5.92 4.79 -29.26
N THR A 259 -5.06 5.81 -29.24
CA THR A 259 -4.03 6.03 -30.28
C THR A 259 -2.83 5.09 -30.13
N ALA A 260 -2.08 4.85 -31.21
CA ALA A 260 -0.85 4.06 -31.16
C ALA A 260 0.19 4.66 -30.18
N LEU A 261 0.24 5.98 -30.07
CA LEU A 261 1.12 6.68 -29.13
C LEU A 261 0.70 6.45 -27.67
N TYR A 262 -0.60 6.41 -27.38
CA TYR A 262 -1.13 6.05 -26.07
C TYR A 262 -0.70 4.64 -25.66
N TRP A 263 -0.91 3.64 -26.52
CA TRP A 263 -0.51 2.26 -26.25
C TRP A 263 1.02 2.07 -26.17
N GLY A 264 1.77 2.85 -26.95
CA GLY A 264 3.23 2.89 -26.90
C GLY A 264 3.73 3.42 -25.55
N LEU A 265 3.18 4.55 -25.08
CA LEU A 265 3.48 5.09 -23.76
C LEU A 265 3.07 4.10 -22.66
N PHE A 266 1.85 3.57 -22.71
CA PHE A 266 1.38 2.57 -21.75
C PHE A 266 2.28 1.33 -21.70
N SER A 267 2.80 0.87 -22.83
CA SER A 267 3.71 -0.27 -22.87
C SER A 267 5.12 0.09 -22.38
N LEU A 268 5.56 1.33 -22.63
CA LEU A 268 6.87 1.83 -22.24
C LEU A 268 7.08 1.77 -20.72
N ILE A 269 6.07 2.06 -19.91
CA ILE A 269 6.22 2.01 -18.45
C ILE A 269 6.47 0.60 -17.92
N PHE A 270 5.82 -0.42 -18.50
CA PHE A 270 6.09 -1.82 -18.15
C PHE A 270 7.52 -2.23 -18.50
N ILE A 271 8.01 -1.78 -19.66
CA ILE A 271 9.40 -2.04 -20.09
C ILE A 271 10.37 -1.38 -19.11
N ILE A 272 10.19 -0.10 -18.80
CA ILE A 272 11.07 0.64 -17.88
C ILE A 272 11.09 -0.03 -16.50
N MET A 273 9.92 -0.33 -15.93
CA MET A 273 9.83 -0.94 -14.60
C MET A 273 10.36 -2.37 -14.55
N SER A 274 10.17 -3.14 -15.63
CA SER A 274 10.77 -4.48 -15.76
C SER A 274 12.31 -4.40 -15.82
N VAL A 275 12.86 -3.45 -16.57
CA VAL A 275 14.31 -3.21 -16.61
C VAL A 275 14.84 -2.82 -15.23
N PHE A 276 14.20 -1.86 -14.53
CA PHE A 276 14.59 -1.50 -13.16
C PHE A 276 14.53 -2.70 -12.22
N SER A 277 13.48 -3.51 -12.27
CA SER A 277 13.37 -4.72 -11.45
C SER A 277 14.50 -5.70 -11.73
N LEU A 278 14.81 -6.00 -12.99
CA LEU A 278 15.90 -6.91 -13.34
C LEU A 278 17.27 -6.38 -12.89
N LEU A 279 17.51 -5.07 -13.00
CA LEU A 279 18.73 -4.42 -12.52
C LEU A 279 18.84 -4.50 -10.99
N ILE A 280 17.74 -4.27 -10.27
CA ILE A 280 17.69 -4.36 -8.80
C ILE A 280 17.92 -5.81 -8.34
N ILE A 281 17.29 -6.79 -9.00
CA ILE A 281 17.51 -8.22 -8.71
C ILE A 281 18.98 -8.57 -8.89
N ARG A 282 19.60 -8.16 -10.01
CA ARG A 282 21.03 -8.39 -10.26
C ARG A 282 21.91 -7.71 -9.20
N TYR A 283 21.59 -6.47 -8.85
CA TYR A 283 22.31 -5.72 -7.83
C TYR A 283 22.23 -6.40 -6.45
N LEU A 284 21.03 -6.83 -6.02
CA LEU A 284 20.84 -7.51 -4.74
C LEU A 284 21.59 -8.84 -4.68
N LEU A 285 21.53 -9.66 -5.74
CA LEU A 285 22.26 -10.93 -5.79
C LEU A 285 23.78 -10.73 -5.77
N GLN A 286 24.30 -9.74 -6.49
CA GLN A 286 25.72 -9.39 -6.46
C GLN A 286 26.15 -8.82 -5.10
N SER A 287 25.30 -8.01 -4.48
CA SER A 287 25.56 -7.49 -3.15
C SER A 287 25.61 -8.61 -2.13
N GLU A 288 24.72 -9.60 -2.23
CA GLU A 288 24.67 -10.73 -1.31
C GLU A 288 25.92 -11.61 -1.43
N ALA A 289 26.36 -11.91 -2.66
CA ALA A 289 27.60 -12.67 -2.90
C ALA A 289 28.81 -12.01 -2.23
N LYS A 290 28.94 -10.68 -2.34
CA LYS A 290 30.00 -9.92 -1.66
C LYS A 290 29.89 -9.95 -0.14
N LYS A 291 28.67 -9.91 0.41
CA LYS A 291 28.44 -10.00 1.87
C LYS A 291 28.81 -11.38 2.41
N THR A 292 28.50 -12.44 1.66
CA THR A 292 28.88 -13.82 2.02
C THR A 292 30.39 -14.01 1.97
N GLU A 293 31.07 -13.52 0.94
CA GLU A 293 32.54 -13.59 0.81
C GLU A 293 33.27 -12.81 1.90
N SER A 294 32.71 -11.67 2.33
CA SER A 294 33.32 -10.80 3.35
C SER A 294 33.03 -11.26 4.79
N GLY A 295 32.32 -12.37 4.99
CA GLY A 295 31.93 -12.87 6.31
C GLY A 295 31.01 -11.91 7.07
N TYR A 296 30.05 -11.27 6.39
CA TYR A 296 29.13 -10.32 7.00
C TYR A 296 28.30 -10.97 8.12
N ASN A 297 28.21 -10.29 9.27
CA ASN A 297 27.38 -10.75 10.38
C ASN A 297 25.95 -10.21 10.23
N TYR A 298 25.02 -11.11 9.93
CA TYR A 298 23.61 -10.78 9.73
C TYR A 298 22.92 -10.49 11.06
N LEU A 299 22.19 -9.38 11.14
CA LEU A 299 21.37 -9.08 12.30
C LEU A 299 20.13 -9.98 12.32
N PRO A 300 19.54 -10.24 13.50
CA PRO A 300 18.31 -11.01 13.58
C PRO A 300 17.22 -10.33 12.73
N GLY A 301 16.67 -11.07 11.78
CA GLY A 301 15.65 -10.60 10.85
C GLY A 301 16.16 -10.03 9.52
N ASP A 302 17.47 -10.11 9.25
CA ASP A 302 18.02 -9.80 7.93
C ASP A 302 17.69 -10.90 6.92
N ILE A 303 17.33 -10.51 5.70
CA ILE A 303 16.96 -11.44 4.63
C ILE A 303 18.20 -11.88 3.86
N HIS A 304 18.27 -13.18 3.61
CA HIS A 304 19.21 -13.74 2.66
C HIS A 304 18.64 -13.74 1.24
N TRP A 305 19.29 -12.99 0.36
CA TRP A 305 18.85 -12.83 -1.03
C TRP A 305 19.30 -14.03 -1.88
N THR A 306 18.36 -14.92 -2.19
CA THR A 306 18.56 -16.00 -3.16
C THR A 306 17.80 -15.72 -4.44
N GLN A 307 18.25 -16.29 -5.56
CA GLN A 307 17.59 -16.10 -6.86
C GLN A 307 16.12 -16.53 -6.82
N LYS A 308 15.82 -17.63 -6.13
CA LYS A 308 14.45 -18.15 -5.96
C LYS A 308 13.59 -17.20 -5.14
N ASN A 309 14.03 -16.83 -3.93
CA ASN A 309 13.26 -15.98 -3.04
C ASN A 309 12.99 -14.60 -3.66
N THR A 310 14.02 -14.01 -4.27
CA THR A 310 13.94 -12.69 -4.90
C THR A 310 12.96 -12.69 -6.07
N THR A 311 12.99 -13.72 -6.92
CA THR A 311 12.08 -13.84 -8.07
C THR A 311 10.64 -14.13 -7.64
N ILE A 312 10.44 -15.04 -6.68
CA ILE A 312 9.11 -15.36 -6.14
C ILE A 312 8.50 -14.13 -5.47
N LEU A 313 9.27 -13.41 -4.65
CA LEU A 313 8.82 -12.20 -3.98
C LEU A 313 8.46 -11.11 -5.00
N SER A 314 9.24 -10.96 -6.06
CA SER A 314 8.97 -10.01 -7.15
C SER A 314 7.65 -10.32 -7.87
N LEU A 315 7.42 -11.58 -8.26
CA LEU A 315 6.18 -12.02 -8.90
C LEU A 315 4.97 -11.86 -7.97
N LEU A 316 5.15 -12.15 -6.69
CA LEU A 316 4.12 -11.95 -5.68
C LEU A 316 3.77 -10.47 -5.52
N CYS A 317 4.76 -9.58 -5.52
CA CYS A 317 4.52 -8.13 -5.48
C CYS A 317 3.76 -7.62 -6.70
N PHE A 318 3.99 -8.17 -7.88
CA PHE A 318 3.19 -7.84 -9.06
C PHE A 318 1.71 -8.22 -8.86
N ALA A 319 1.42 -9.43 -8.38
CA ALA A 319 0.06 -9.86 -8.07
C ALA A 319 -0.58 -9.01 -6.96
N VAL A 320 0.19 -8.67 -5.92
CA VAL A 320 -0.27 -7.79 -4.84
C VAL A 320 -0.54 -6.37 -5.34
N GLY A 321 0.27 -5.85 -6.27
CA GLY A 321 0.02 -4.56 -6.91
C GLY A 321 -1.31 -4.52 -7.64
N ILE A 322 -1.63 -5.57 -8.42
CA ILE A 322 -2.92 -5.72 -9.11
C ILE A 322 -4.06 -5.72 -8.09
N LEU A 323 -4.00 -6.59 -7.09
CA LEU A 323 -5.05 -6.73 -6.08
C LEU A 323 -5.21 -5.46 -5.23
N SER A 324 -4.10 -4.84 -4.83
CA SER A 324 -4.09 -3.61 -4.04
C SER A 324 -4.79 -2.48 -4.77
N SER A 325 -4.47 -2.27 -6.05
CA SER A 325 -5.06 -1.17 -6.81
C SER A 325 -6.48 -1.47 -7.28
N LEU A 326 -6.81 -2.73 -7.54
CA LEU A 326 -8.16 -3.15 -7.88
C LEU A 326 -9.13 -2.95 -6.69
N LEU A 327 -8.65 -3.25 -5.48
CA LEU A 327 -9.45 -3.26 -4.26
C LEU A 327 -9.31 -2.00 -3.40
N GLY A 328 -8.27 -1.19 -3.56
CA GLY A 328 -8.04 0.05 -2.80
C GLY A 328 -7.62 -0.12 -1.33
N ILE A 329 -7.16 -1.32 -0.94
CA ILE A 329 -6.79 -1.65 0.46
C ILE A 329 -5.37 -1.21 0.86
N GLY A 330 -4.55 -0.78 -0.11
CA GLY A 330 -3.11 -0.56 0.07
C GLY A 330 -2.36 -1.90 0.21
N GLY A 331 -1.31 -2.11 -0.59
CA GLY A 331 -0.63 -3.41 -0.71
C GLY A 331 -0.04 -3.92 0.60
N GLY A 332 0.13 -3.04 1.58
CA GLY A 332 0.75 -3.34 2.84
C GLY A 332 0.05 -4.34 3.74
N MET A 333 -1.27 -4.43 3.68
CA MET A 333 -2.01 -5.47 4.42
C MET A 333 -1.66 -6.88 3.90
N ILE A 334 -1.34 -7.02 2.62
CA ILE A 334 -0.96 -8.29 2.01
C ILE A 334 0.55 -8.53 2.13
N LEU A 335 1.37 -7.48 1.97
CA LEU A 335 2.84 -7.59 2.05
C LEU A 335 3.35 -7.84 3.46
N SER A 336 2.70 -7.31 4.50
CA SER A 336 3.13 -7.48 5.90
C SER A 336 3.28 -8.96 6.31
N PRO A 337 2.28 -9.85 6.14
CA PRO A 337 2.44 -11.26 6.49
C PRO A 337 3.51 -11.97 5.64
N ILE A 338 3.70 -11.58 4.38
CA ILE A 338 4.76 -12.13 3.51
C ILE A 338 6.15 -11.78 4.06
N MET A 339 6.38 -10.54 4.48
CA MET A 339 7.65 -10.13 5.08
C MET A 339 7.92 -10.85 6.41
N LEU A 340 6.87 -11.09 7.22
CA LEU A 340 6.99 -11.87 8.45
C LEU A 340 7.35 -13.34 8.18
N GLU A 341 6.87 -13.92 7.07
CA GLU A 341 7.28 -15.28 6.64
C GLU A 341 8.74 -15.35 6.20
N LEU A 342 9.32 -14.23 5.77
CA LEU A 342 10.75 -14.08 5.51
C LEU A 342 11.58 -13.80 6.79
N ASN A 343 10.97 -13.94 7.98
CA ASN A 343 11.56 -13.68 9.29
C ASN A 343 11.98 -12.23 9.55
N VAL A 344 11.45 -11.27 8.79
CA VAL A 344 11.70 -9.85 9.05
C VAL A 344 11.07 -9.45 10.38
N LEU A 345 11.77 -8.62 11.16
CA LEU A 345 11.27 -8.12 12.44
C LEU A 345 9.98 -7.29 12.25
N PRO A 346 8.93 -7.50 13.07
CA PRO A 346 7.69 -6.72 12.99
C PRO A 346 7.84 -5.19 12.90
N PRO A 347 8.71 -4.52 13.69
CA PRO A 347 8.89 -3.08 13.57
C PRO A 347 9.53 -2.65 12.24
N VAL A 348 10.39 -3.49 11.64
CA VAL A 348 11.00 -3.25 10.32
C VAL A 348 9.95 -3.43 9.22
N VAL A 349 9.10 -4.46 9.34
CA VAL A 349 7.96 -4.68 8.44
C VAL A 349 7.04 -3.46 8.43
N ALA A 350 6.60 -2.99 9.60
CA ALA A 350 5.70 -1.85 9.71
C ALA A 350 6.29 -0.55 9.11
N ALA A 351 7.58 -0.29 9.36
CA ALA A 351 8.29 0.86 8.83
C ALA A 351 8.45 0.80 7.30
N THR A 352 8.94 -0.34 6.79
CA THR A 352 9.16 -0.58 5.36
C THR A 352 7.85 -0.51 4.59
N ASN A 353 6.80 -1.09 5.15
CA ASN A 353 5.47 -1.07 4.57
C ASN A 353 4.89 0.35 4.48
N SER A 354 4.96 1.13 5.56
CA SER A 354 4.50 2.53 5.55
C SER A 354 5.24 3.33 4.48
N PHE A 355 6.55 3.13 4.34
CA PHE A 355 7.36 3.78 3.32
C PHE A 355 6.98 3.36 1.88
N MET A 356 6.77 2.07 1.63
CA MET A 356 6.31 1.57 0.33
C MET A 356 4.93 2.08 -0.06
N ILE A 357 4.01 2.19 0.91
CA ILE A 357 2.66 2.71 0.67
C ILE A 357 2.74 4.17 0.20
N VAL A 358 3.58 5.01 0.82
CA VAL A 358 3.79 6.40 0.35
C VAL A 358 4.20 6.44 -1.11
N LEU A 359 5.11 5.56 -1.53
CA LEU A 359 5.60 5.52 -2.91
C LEU A 359 4.59 4.93 -3.91
N CYS A 360 3.64 4.11 -3.47
CA CYS A 360 2.58 3.57 -4.35
C CYS A 360 1.36 4.51 -4.44
N SER A 361 1.13 5.35 -3.43
CA SER A 361 -0.01 6.25 -3.35
C SER A 361 0.22 7.64 -3.96
N LEU A 362 1.49 8.04 -4.17
CA LEU A 362 1.89 9.23 -4.94
C LEU A 362 1.98 8.89 -6.43
#